data_AF-A0A9D2W741-F1
#
_entry.id   AF-A0A9D2W741-F1
#
_cell.length_a   1.000
_cell.length_b   1.000
_cell.length_c   1.000
_cell.angle_alpha   90.00
_cell.angle_beta   90.00
_cell.angle_gamma   90.00
#
_symmetry.space_group_name_H-M   'P 1'
#
loop_
_entity.id
_entity.type
_entity.pdbx_description
1 polymer ?
#
loop_
_entity_poly.entity_id
_entity_poly.type
_entity_poly.pdbx_seq_one_letter_code
_entity_poly.pdbx_strand_id
1 'polypeptide(L)'
;MTDRDYLWCALNLLLDQQEELARLCPDCRSQVLEEPCPVCAARREDWGDNPGFDLRRFERIKGGMAGGGLSGATAGSGPGTG
;
A
#
# COMPACT_ATOMS: atom_id res chain seq x y z
N MET A 1 13.94 -15.54 10.50
CA MET A 1 13.08 -16.26 9.54
C MET A 1 13.93 -16.77 8.41
N THR A 2 13.73 -18.01 8.05
CA THR A 2 14.35 -18.68 6.89
C THR A 2 13.46 -18.50 5.66
N ASP A 3 13.99 -18.76 4.47
CA ASP A 3 13.19 -18.76 3.23
C ASP A 3 12.00 -19.72 3.31
N ARG A 4 12.19 -20.85 4.00
CA ARG A 4 11.12 -21.81 4.29
C ARG A 4 10.00 -21.17 5.13
N ASP A 5 10.33 -20.38 6.14
CA ASP A 5 9.33 -19.71 6.98
C ASP A 5 8.53 -18.70 6.16
N TYR A 6 9.18 -17.95 5.27
CA TYR A 6 8.50 -17.02 4.37
C TYR A 6 7.57 -17.74 3.38
N LEU A 7 8.04 -18.84 2.78
CA LEU A 7 7.21 -19.65 1.89
C LEU A 7 6.00 -20.23 2.62
N TRP A 8 6.19 -20.72 3.85
CA TRP A 8 5.11 -21.21 4.68
C TRP A 8 4.08 -20.11 4.98
N CYS A 9 4.52 -18.92 5.39
CA CYS A 9 3.63 -17.80 5.64
C CYS A 9 2.87 -17.36 4.38
N ALA A 10 3.55 -17.23 3.23
CA ALA A 10 2.92 -16.84 1.98
C ALA A 10 1.86 -17.85 1.51
N LEU A 11 2.16 -19.15 1.66
CA LEU A 11 1.21 -20.21 1.34
C LEU A 11 -0.02 -20.15 2.25
N ASN A 12 0.17 -20.01 3.56
CA ASN A 12 -0.97 -19.97 4.48
C ASN A 12 -1.80 -18.69 4.29
N LEU A 13 -1.19 -17.55 4.00
CA LEU A 13 -1.93 -16.32 3.67
C LEU A 13 -2.84 -16.50 2.45
N LEU A 14 -2.36 -17.22 1.43
CA LEU A 14 -3.18 -17.56 0.27
C LEU A 14 -4.32 -18.51 0.65
N LEU A 15 -4.04 -19.56 1.43
CA LEU A 15 -5.06 -20.51 1.88
C LEU A 15 -6.15 -19.84 2.72
N ASP A 16 -5.78 -18.98 3.67
CA ASP A 16 -6.71 -18.22 4.50
C ASP A 16 -7.66 -17.37 3.64
N GLN A 17 -7.13 -16.71 2.61
CA GLN A 17 -7.95 -15.95 1.66
C GLN A 17 -8.93 -16.85 0.89
N GLN A 18 -8.48 -18.02 0.45
CA GLN A 18 -9.36 -18.97 -0.26
C GLN A 18 -10.47 -19.50 0.65
N GLU A 19 -10.15 -19.81 1.91
CA GLU A 19 -11.15 -20.24 2.89
C GLU A 19 -12.19 -19.15 3.16
N GLU A 20 -11.78 -17.89 3.27
CA GLU A 20 -12.71 -16.77 3.46
C GLU A 20 -13.64 -16.59 2.26
N LEU A 21 -13.09 -16.62 1.04
CA LEU A 21 -13.90 -16.59 -0.20
C LEU A 21 -14.87 -17.78 -0.26
N ALA A 22 -14.45 -18.96 0.21
CA ALA A 22 -15.28 -20.16 0.22
C ALA A 22 -16.50 -20.05 1.15
N ARG A 23 -16.42 -19.22 2.21
CA ARG A 23 -17.54 -18.97 3.14
C ARG A 23 -18.64 -18.09 2.54
N LEU A 24 -18.34 -17.29 1.52
CA LEU A 24 -19.30 -16.42 0.85
C LEU A 24 -20.25 -17.22 -0.06
N CYS A 25 -21.48 -16.73 -0.21
CA CYS A 25 -22.38 -17.20 -1.26
C CYS A 25 -21.81 -16.85 -2.66
N PRO A 26 -22.28 -17.52 -3.74
CA PRO A 26 -21.73 -17.31 -5.08
C PRO A 26 -21.71 -15.84 -5.53
N ASP A 27 -22.78 -15.09 -5.25
CA ASP A 27 -22.90 -13.68 -5.68
C ASP A 27 -21.95 -12.75 -4.91
N CYS A 28 -21.83 -12.93 -3.60
CA CYS A 28 -20.88 -12.15 -2.80
C CYS A 28 -19.44 -12.50 -3.18
N ARG A 29 -19.16 -13.77 -3.47
CA ARG A 29 -17.84 -14.20 -3.94
C ARG A 29 -17.47 -13.53 -5.26
N SER A 30 -18.37 -13.49 -6.24
CA SER A 30 -18.08 -12.82 -7.51
C SER A 30 -17.78 -11.34 -7.31
N GLN A 31 -18.52 -10.64 -6.44
CA GLN A 31 -18.29 -9.22 -6.17
C GLN A 31 -16.90 -8.94 -5.56
N VAL A 32 -16.43 -9.79 -4.64
CA VAL A 32 -15.09 -9.63 -4.04
C VAL A 32 -13.98 -9.95 -5.05
N LEU A 33 -14.20 -10.93 -5.94
CA LEU A 33 -13.25 -11.31 -6.99
C LEU A 33 -13.04 -10.22 -8.06
N GLU A 34 -14.00 -9.30 -8.23
CA GLU A 34 -13.81 -8.09 -9.06
C GLU A 34 -12.86 -7.07 -8.40
N GLU A 35 -12.44 -7.32 -7.16
CA GLU A 35 -11.54 -6.48 -6.35
C GLU A 35 -11.90 -4.98 -6.36
N PRO A 36 -13.16 -4.60 -6.04
CA PRO A 36 -13.57 -3.21 -5.99
C PRO A 36 -12.87 -2.46 -4.85
N CYS A 37 -12.85 -1.12 -4.92
CA CYS A 37 -12.22 -0.31 -3.90
C CYS A 37 -12.87 -0.59 -2.53
N PRO A 38 -12.11 -0.99 -1.49
CA PRO A 38 -12.70 -1.31 -0.19
C PRO A 38 -13.27 -0.08 0.53
N VAL A 39 -12.96 1.13 0.06
CA VAL A 39 -13.45 2.40 0.64
C VAL A 39 -14.75 2.86 -0.03
N CYS A 40 -14.82 2.83 -1.36
CA CYS A 40 -15.91 3.43 -2.13
C CYS A 40 -16.62 2.49 -3.11
N ALA A 41 -16.21 1.23 -3.17
CA ALA A 41 -16.72 0.20 -4.08
C ALA A 41 -16.55 0.50 -5.59
N ALA A 42 -15.76 1.51 -5.96
CA ALA A 42 -15.42 1.77 -7.37
C ALA A 42 -14.73 0.54 -7.98
N ARG A 43 -15.10 0.20 -9.22
CA ARG A 43 -14.48 -0.89 -9.96
C ARG A 43 -13.00 -0.60 -10.16
N ARG A 44 -12.17 -1.64 -10.25
CA ARG A 44 -10.72 -1.49 -10.44
C ARG A 44 -10.38 -0.63 -11.67
N GLU A 45 -11.14 -0.78 -12.75
CA GLU A 45 -10.98 0.00 -13.98
C GLU A 45 -11.18 1.51 -13.77
N ASP A 46 -11.95 1.90 -12.75
CA ASP A 46 -12.27 3.29 -12.42
C ASP A 46 -11.27 3.89 -11.42
N TRP A 47 -10.27 3.12 -10.97
CA TRP A 47 -9.27 3.62 -10.04
C TRP A 47 -8.36 4.61 -10.78
N GLY A 48 -8.32 5.84 -10.29
CA GLY A 48 -7.42 6.86 -10.80
C GLY A 48 -5.99 6.66 -10.30
N ASP A 49 -5.02 7.07 -11.12
CA ASP A 49 -3.64 7.25 -10.66
C ASP A 49 -3.57 8.38 -9.63
N ASN A 50 -2.68 8.26 -8.65
CA ASN A 50 -2.40 9.35 -7.73
C ASN A 50 -1.63 10.47 -8.48
N PRO A 51 -2.24 11.64 -8.77
CA PRO A 51 -1.59 12.69 -9.55
C PRO A 51 -0.40 13.32 -8.81
N GLY A 52 -0.34 13.18 -7.48
CA GLY A 52 0.78 13.63 -6.66
C GLY A 52 1.96 12.67 -6.63
N PHE A 53 1.86 11.50 -7.27
CA PHE A 53 2.94 10.52 -7.28
C PHE A 53 4.05 10.93 -8.25
N ASP A 54 5.17 11.38 -7.69
CA ASP A 54 6.39 11.67 -8.45
C ASP A 54 7.31 10.45 -8.45
N LEU A 55 7.34 9.73 -9.57
CA LEU A 55 8.18 8.55 -9.76
C LEU A 55 9.68 8.84 -9.55
N ARG A 56 10.17 10.01 -10.03
CA ARG A 56 11.59 10.37 -9.89
C ARG A 56 11.95 10.69 -8.44
N ARG A 57 11.04 11.36 -7.71
CA ARG A 57 11.20 11.57 -6.27
C ARG A 57 11.21 10.24 -5.54
N PHE A 58 10.28 9.33 -5.87
CA PHE A 58 10.21 8.01 -5.28
C PHE A 58 11.52 7.24 -5.49
N GLU A 59 12.04 7.18 -6.71
CA GLU A 59 13.31 6.50 -7.02
C GLU A 59 14.49 7.06 -6.23
N ARG A 60 14.58 8.39 -6.04
CA ARG A 60 15.64 9.02 -5.22
C ARG A 60 15.60 8.60 -3.75
N ILE A 61 14.41 8.35 -3.20
CA ILE A 61 14.24 7.97 -1.79
C ILE A 61 14.11 6.45 -1.61
N LYS A 62 13.88 5.70 -2.69
CA LYS A 62 13.74 4.24 -2.70
C LYS A 62 15.12 3.61 -2.43
N GLY A 63 15.43 3.49 -1.15
CA GLY A 63 16.73 3.04 -0.63
C GLY A 63 17.10 3.63 0.73
N GLY A 64 16.41 4.69 1.17
CA GLY A 64 16.70 5.43 2.41
C GLY A 64 16.39 4.72 3.73
N MET A 65 15.87 3.49 3.72
CA MET A 65 15.74 2.67 4.95
C MET A 65 17.03 1.90 5.31
N ALA A 66 18.09 2.04 4.51
CA ALA A 66 19.44 1.61 4.86
C ALA A 66 20.32 2.82 5.23
N GLY A 67 19.96 3.56 6.29
CA GLY A 67 20.83 4.50 6.98
C GLY A 67 20.56 5.99 6.72
N GLY A 68 20.31 6.75 7.81
CA GLY A 68 20.37 8.21 7.82
C GLY A 68 19.14 8.87 8.43
N GLY A 69 19.23 9.19 9.72
CA GLY A 69 18.16 9.79 10.51
C GLY A 69 17.69 11.15 10.00
N LEU A 70 16.40 11.42 10.24
CA LEU A 70 15.76 12.70 10.05
C LEU A 70 16.36 13.72 11.03
N SER A 71 17.34 14.51 10.61
CA SER A 71 17.62 15.79 11.27
C SER A 71 16.70 16.84 10.67
N GLY A 72 15.70 17.23 11.46
CA GLY A 72 14.78 18.31 11.12
C GLY A 72 15.53 19.63 10.94
N ALA A 73 15.32 20.26 9.78
CA ALA A 73 15.69 21.66 9.58
C ALA A 73 14.46 22.54 9.85
N THR A 74 14.42 23.17 11.01
CA THR A 74 13.55 24.33 11.26
C THR A 74 14.21 25.57 10.66
N ALA A 75 13.79 25.98 9.47
CA ALA A 75 14.12 27.31 8.93
C ALA A 75 12.95 28.26 9.19
N GLY A 76 12.96 28.90 10.36
CA GLY A 76 12.12 30.06 10.64
C GLY A 76 12.93 31.34 10.39
N SER A 77 12.52 32.15 9.43
CA SER A 77 12.94 33.56 9.31
C SER A 77 11.83 34.33 8.58
N GLY A 78 10.97 34.99 9.36
CA GLY A 78 10.06 36.02 8.86
C GLY A 78 10.69 37.41 9.07
N PRO A 79 10.45 38.39 8.18
CA PRO A 79 11.05 39.71 8.29
C PRO A 79 10.37 40.54 9.39
N GLY A 80 11.18 41.24 10.18
CA GLY A 80 10.75 42.17 11.22
C GLY A 80 10.25 43.49 10.63
N THR A 81 9.23 44.06 11.29
CA THR A 81 8.73 45.42 11.07
C THR A 81 9.52 46.42 11.90
N GLY A 82 9.97 47.50 11.26
CA GLY A 82 10.56 48.69 11.86
C GLY A 82 10.58 49.82 10.85
#